data_AF-A0A6L7HSR8-F1
#
_entry.id   AF-A0A6L7HSR8-F1
#
_cell.length_a   1.000
_cell.length_b   1.000
_cell.length_c   1.000
_cell.angle_alpha   90.00
_cell.angle_beta   90.00
_cell.angle_gamma   90.00
#
_symmetry.space_group_name_H-M   'P 1'
#
loop_
_entity.id
_entity.type
_entity.pdbx_description
1 polymer ?
#
loop_
_entity_poly.entity_id
_entity_poly.type
_entity_poly.pdbx_seq_one_letter_code
_entity_poly.pdbx_strand_id
1 'polypeptide(L)'
;MSQNLHHPRLMQRRGIKSLLLLLLCASVYGAMVYYLNGEPEVMMSEVEPVFVSQCLTAPGGQALDKAGRIRVGVWNIYKQQKRGWQQDLTELARRSELMLLQEAKLNAGFHQYLDGSSLHLVMAKAFSLLKSPVGVMNLATQQARDACAYHAVEPWIRFAKSTLISRYPLSNGQTLLVVNLHGINFDWQLKSYRAQWQQIVQKINLHQGPVILGGDFNTWRGQRMAYIEQLAHRLRLKEAVYEVDKRHRVFGYPLDHLYYRGLSLEAAESFTSQASDHNPIWAEFRLRPLMH
;
A
#
# COMPACT_ATOMS: atom_id res chain seq x y z
N MET A 1 -0.01 26.22 71.41
CA MET A 1 -0.66 26.87 70.25
C MET A 1 -0.13 26.26 68.97
N SER A 2 -1.04 25.75 68.16
CA SER A 2 -0.97 25.36 66.73
C SER A 2 0.09 24.36 66.24
N GLN A 3 -0.36 23.12 65.98
CA GLN A 3 0.32 22.15 65.12
C GLN A 3 -0.07 22.37 63.66
N ASN A 4 0.94 22.41 62.77
CA ASN A 4 0.79 22.47 61.32
C ASN A 4 0.18 21.17 60.76
N LEU A 5 -1.05 21.26 60.25
CA LEU A 5 -1.71 20.20 59.46
C LEU A 5 -1.19 20.25 58.02
N HIS A 6 -0.37 19.27 57.65
CA HIS A 6 0.01 19.02 56.26
C HIS A 6 -1.21 18.72 55.37
N HIS A 7 -1.20 19.22 54.13
CA HIS A 7 -2.24 19.08 53.10
C HIS A 7 -1.99 17.87 52.15
N PRO A 8 -2.58 16.68 52.38
CA PRO A 8 -2.56 15.58 51.41
C PRO A 8 -3.66 15.69 50.32
N ARG A 9 -4.72 16.47 50.56
CA ARG A 9 -5.92 16.52 49.66
C ARG A 9 -5.67 17.23 48.32
N LEU A 10 -4.69 18.12 48.24
CA LEU A 10 -4.40 18.91 47.02
C LEU A 10 -3.63 18.11 45.96
N MET A 11 -2.67 17.27 46.37
CA MET A 11 -1.92 16.40 45.44
C MET A 11 -2.81 15.29 44.84
N GLN A 12 -3.68 14.67 45.65
CA GLN A 12 -4.58 13.62 45.19
C GLN A 12 -5.63 14.14 44.18
N ARG A 13 -6.17 15.35 44.39
CA ARG A 13 -7.09 16.00 43.43
C ARG A 13 -6.41 16.42 42.12
N ARG A 14 -5.14 16.85 42.16
CA ARG A 14 -4.35 17.15 40.94
C ARG A 14 -4.05 15.88 40.13
N GLY A 15 -3.74 14.76 40.79
CA GLY A 15 -3.55 13.46 40.15
C GLY A 15 -4.81 12.96 39.45
N ILE A 16 -5.98 13.07 40.09
CA ILE A 16 -7.27 12.66 39.51
C ILE A 16 -7.64 13.53 38.29
N LYS A 17 -7.47 14.85 38.36
CA LYS A 17 -7.73 15.75 37.22
C LYS A 17 -6.81 15.46 36.03
N SER A 18 -5.53 15.18 36.31
CA SER A 18 -4.56 14.84 35.26
C SER A 18 -4.88 13.49 34.60
N LEU A 19 -5.28 12.50 35.40
CA LEU A 19 -5.72 11.20 34.89
C LEU A 19 -7.00 11.31 34.04
N LEU A 20 -7.99 12.08 34.50
CA LEU A 20 -9.22 12.34 33.74
C LEU A 20 -8.94 13.05 32.42
N LEU A 21 -8.02 14.03 32.42
CA LEU A 21 -7.61 14.71 31.19
C LEU A 21 -6.91 13.74 30.22
N LEU A 22 -6.01 12.88 30.72
CA LEU A 22 -5.35 11.85 29.90
C LEU A 22 -6.36 10.87 29.30
N LEU A 23 -7.33 10.40 30.08
CA LEU A 23 -8.39 9.50 29.61
C LEU A 23 -9.30 10.18 28.57
N LEU A 24 -9.59 11.47 28.76
CA LEU A 24 -10.35 12.27 27.79
C LEU A 24 -9.54 12.42 26.48
N CYS A 25 -8.27 12.80 26.57
CA CYS A 25 -7.39 12.90 25.39
C CYS A 25 -7.26 11.57 24.66
N ALA A 26 -7.10 10.46 25.39
CA ALA A 26 -7.04 9.12 24.81
C ALA A 26 -8.35 8.73 24.12
N SER A 27 -9.49 9.03 24.75
CA SER A 27 -10.83 8.78 24.17
C SER A 27 -11.08 9.61 22.93
N VAL A 28 -10.77 10.91 22.97
CA VAL A 28 -10.90 11.83 21.83
C VAL A 28 -10.00 11.39 20.68
N TYR A 29 -8.75 11.01 20.97
CA TYR A 29 -7.84 10.47 19.97
C TYR A 29 -8.37 9.16 19.37
N GLY A 30 -8.87 8.23 20.21
CA GLY A 30 -9.45 6.98 19.75
C GLY A 30 -10.65 7.18 18.82
N ALA A 31 -11.57 8.07 19.20
CA ALA A 31 -12.73 8.43 18.38
C ALA A 31 -12.31 9.11 17.07
N MET A 32 -11.34 10.03 17.13
CA MET A 32 -10.79 10.70 15.96
C MET A 32 -10.18 9.70 14.98
N VAL A 33 -9.30 8.80 15.43
CA VAL A 33 -8.65 7.84 14.55
C VAL A 33 -9.65 6.82 13.99
N TYR A 34 -10.62 6.37 14.79
CA TYR A 34 -11.71 5.52 14.31
C TYR A 34 -12.47 6.20 13.16
N TYR A 35 -12.83 7.47 13.34
CA TYR A 35 -13.50 8.26 12.31
C TYR A 35 -12.63 8.45 11.04
N LEU A 36 -11.33 8.71 11.21
CA LEU A 36 -10.43 8.92 10.07
C LEU A 36 -10.16 7.64 9.28
N ASN A 37 -10.02 6.48 9.94
CA ASN A 37 -9.79 5.20 9.26
C ASN A 37 -11.00 4.80 8.40
N GLY A 38 -12.21 4.86 8.97
CA GLY A 38 -13.42 4.36 8.31
C GLY A 38 -13.32 2.88 7.92
N GLU A 39 -14.10 2.49 6.91
CA GLU A 39 -14.19 1.11 6.42
C GLU A 39 -13.16 0.80 5.31
N PRO A 40 -12.77 -0.48 5.12
CA PRO A 40 -11.88 -0.95 4.06
C PRO A 40 -12.59 -0.98 2.71
N GLU A 41 -12.83 0.21 2.16
CA GLU A 41 -13.55 0.37 0.90
C GLU A 41 -12.60 0.55 -0.29
N VAL A 42 -13.03 0.03 -1.44
CA VAL A 42 -12.34 0.18 -2.72
C VAL A 42 -13.12 1.11 -3.64
N MET A 43 -12.39 1.81 -4.50
CA MET A 43 -12.89 2.67 -5.56
C MET A 43 -12.27 2.22 -6.89
N MET A 44 -13.09 2.17 -7.94
CA MET A 44 -12.70 1.86 -9.32
C MET A 44 -13.31 2.90 -10.28
N SER A 45 -12.94 4.16 -10.10
CA SER A 45 -13.50 5.32 -10.80
C SER A 45 -12.45 6.43 -10.85
N GLU A 46 -12.42 7.24 -11.90
CA GLU A 46 -11.51 8.38 -12.04
C GLU A 46 -12.18 9.72 -11.70
N VAL A 47 -13.51 9.79 -11.84
CA VAL A 47 -14.28 11.05 -11.85
C VAL A 47 -14.67 11.49 -10.44
N GLU A 48 -15.36 10.63 -9.69
CA GLU A 48 -15.84 10.95 -8.34
C GLU A 48 -15.33 9.91 -7.32
N PRO A 49 -14.87 10.32 -6.12
CA PRO A 49 -14.42 9.42 -5.08
C PRO A 49 -15.58 8.68 -4.41
N VAL A 50 -16.09 7.65 -5.10
CA VAL A 50 -17.14 6.78 -4.58
C VAL A 50 -16.51 5.51 -4.01
N PHE A 51 -16.52 5.41 -2.68
CA PHE A 51 -16.13 4.24 -1.91
C PHE A 51 -17.40 3.59 -1.38
N VAL A 52 -17.79 2.46 -1.98
CA VAL A 52 -19.15 1.88 -1.77
C VAL A 52 -19.12 0.50 -1.15
N SER A 53 -18.05 -0.26 -1.34
CA SER A 53 -17.96 -1.63 -0.87
C SER A 53 -16.51 -2.05 -0.68
N GLN A 54 -16.31 -3.16 0.03
CA GLN A 54 -14.99 -3.77 0.18
C GLN A 54 -14.44 -4.32 -1.14
N CYS A 55 -15.31 -4.81 -2.02
CA CYS A 55 -14.94 -5.39 -3.30
C CYS A 55 -15.86 -4.87 -4.41
N LEU A 56 -15.26 -4.55 -5.56
CA LEU A 56 -15.93 -4.12 -6.77
C LEU A 56 -15.50 -4.99 -7.96
N THR A 57 -16.42 -5.14 -8.90
CA THR A 57 -16.18 -5.79 -10.19
C THR A 57 -16.54 -4.79 -11.27
N ALA A 58 -15.71 -4.67 -12.29
CA ALA A 58 -16.01 -3.90 -13.48
C ALA A 58 -16.39 -4.83 -14.65
N PRO A 59 -17.18 -4.35 -15.63
CA PRO A 59 -17.36 -5.04 -16.90
C PRO A 59 -16.00 -5.37 -17.53
N GLY A 60 -15.91 -6.50 -18.24
CA GLY A 60 -14.64 -7.06 -18.73
C GLY A 60 -13.75 -6.02 -19.43
N GLY A 61 -12.54 -5.83 -18.90
CA GLY A 61 -11.51 -4.97 -19.48
C GLY A 61 -10.67 -5.66 -20.55
N GLN A 62 -9.93 -4.88 -21.33
CA GLN A 62 -8.93 -5.43 -22.25
C GLN A 62 -7.75 -6.04 -21.48
N ALA A 63 -6.94 -6.83 -22.19
CA ALA A 63 -5.72 -7.37 -21.62
C ALA A 63 -4.73 -6.26 -21.22
N LEU A 64 -4.17 -6.35 -20.01
CA LEU A 64 -3.21 -5.38 -19.48
C LEU A 64 -1.88 -5.41 -20.24
N ASP A 65 -1.43 -6.59 -20.65
CA ASP A 65 -0.14 -6.76 -21.33
C ASP A 65 -0.18 -6.29 -22.78
N LYS A 66 0.98 -5.81 -23.26
CA LYS A 66 1.18 -5.43 -24.65
C LYS A 66 2.10 -6.43 -25.32
N ALA A 67 1.52 -7.28 -26.16
CA ALA A 67 2.22 -8.39 -26.83
C ALA A 67 2.98 -9.28 -25.81
N GLY A 68 2.33 -9.66 -24.71
CA GLY A 68 2.90 -10.51 -23.68
C GLY A 68 3.88 -9.80 -22.73
N ARG A 69 4.06 -8.48 -22.83
CA ARG A 69 4.90 -7.69 -21.91
C ARG A 69 4.07 -6.87 -20.93
N ILE A 70 4.52 -6.82 -19.69
CA ILE A 70 3.93 -6.01 -18.61
C ILE A 70 5.05 -5.27 -17.91
N ARG A 71 5.03 -3.94 -17.96
CA ARG A 71 5.96 -3.11 -17.18
C ARG A 71 5.26 -2.56 -15.95
N VAL A 72 5.91 -2.72 -14.81
CA VAL A 72 5.32 -2.40 -13.51
C VAL A 72 6.19 -1.40 -12.76
N GLY A 73 5.58 -0.28 -12.35
CA GLY A 73 6.14 0.66 -11.40
C GLY A 73 5.66 0.38 -9.98
N VAL A 74 6.50 0.55 -8.97
CA VAL A 74 6.10 0.51 -7.55
C VAL A 74 6.70 1.72 -6.86
N TRP A 75 5.89 2.50 -6.15
CA TRP A 75 6.39 3.70 -5.50
C TRP A 75 5.52 4.15 -4.31
N ASN A 76 6.13 4.22 -3.13
CA ASN A 76 5.59 5.05 -2.06
C ASN A 76 5.83 6.52 -2.42
N ILE A 77 4.75 7.23 -2.74
CA ILE A 77 4.79 8.61 -3.28
C ILE A 77 4.62 9.66 -2.17
N TYR A 78 4.77 9.26 -0.90
CA TYR A 78 4.86 10.14 0.25
C TYR A 78 3.75 11.19 0.34
N LYS A 79 2.50 10.79 0.07
CA LYS A 79 1.31 11.67 0.08
C LYS A 79 1.47 12.91 -0.81
N GLN A 80 2.31 12.81 -1.85
CA GLN A 80 2.65 13.89 -2.78
C GLN A 80 3.21 15.13 -2.06
N GLN A 81 3.91 14.96 -0.94
CA GLN A 81 4.37 16.11 -0.12
C GLN A 81 5.59 16.83 -0.69
N LYS A 82 6.38 16.19 -1.56
CA LYS A 82 7.55 16.82 -2.20
C LYS A 82 7.20 17.36 -3.58
N ARG A 83 7.91 18.41 -4.00
CA ARG A 83 7.80 18.99 -5.34
C ARG A 83 8.27 17.95 -6.39
N GLY A 84 7.79 18.09 -7.63
CA GLY A 84 8.19 17.23 -8.74
C GLY A 84 7.47 15.88 -8.83
N TRP A 85 6.59 15.55 -7.87
CA TRP A 85 5.88 14.25 -7.88
C TRP A 85 5.09 13.99 -9.15
N GLN A 86 4.48 15.01 -9.76
CA GLN A 86 3.74 14.86 -11.02
C GLN A 86 4.67 14.47 -12.17
N GLN A 87 5.84 15.12 -12.25
CA GLN A 87 6.82 14.85 -13.31
C GLN A 87 7.37 13.42 -13.19
N ASP A 88 7.80 13.03 -11.99
CA ASP A 88 8.34 11.69 -11.75
C ASP A 88 7.27 10.60 -11.96
N LEU A 89 6.03 10.86 -11.52
CA LEU A 89 4.92 9.94 -11.76
C LEU A 89 4.58 9.84 -13.25
N THR A 90 4.62 10.94 -14.00
CA THR A 90 4.37 10.95 -15.45
C THR A 90 5.42 10.12 -16.19
N GLU A 91 6.70 10.25 -15.80
CA GLU A 91 7.76 9.45 -16.41
C GLU A 91 7.63 7.97 -16.05
N LEU A 92 7.31 7.65 -14.80
CA LEU A 92 7.02 6.27 -14.39
C LEU A 92 5.83 5.70 -15.15
N ALA A 93 4.77 6.49 -15.36
CA ALA A 93 3.57 6.12 -16.11
C ALA A 93 3.88 5.84 -17.58
N ARG A 94 4.70 6.68 -18.22
CA ARG A 94 5.11 6.51 -19.63
C ARG A 94 5.85 5.18 -19.86
N ARG A 95 6.54 4.69 -18.83
CA ARG A 95 7.32 3.45 -18.85
C ARG A 95 6.56 2.22 -18.35
N SER A 96 5.32 2.36 -17.88
CA SER A 96 4.61 1.29 -17.17
C SER A 96 3.20 1.06 -17.71
N GLU A 97 2.79 -0.20 -17.83
CA GLU A 97 1.38 -0.56 -18.02
C GLU A 97 0.60 -0.51 -16.70
N LEU A 98 1.29 -0.70 -15.58
CA LEU A 98 0.70 -0.77 -14.24
C LEU A 98 1.63 -0.12 -13.22
N MET A 99 1.08 0.71 -12.33
CA MET A 99 1.81 1.33 -11.23
C MET A 99 1.12 1.01 -9.91
N LEU A 100 1.91 0.63 -8.90
CA LEU A 100 1.47 0.32 -7.54
C LEU A 100 1.99 1.44 -6.63
N LEU A 101 1.11 2.37 -6.28
CA LEU A 101 1.43 3.51 -5.44
C LEU A 101 1.03 3.26 -3.98
N GLN A 102 1.90 3.59 -3.04
CA GLN A 102 1.61 3.62 -1.60
C GLN A 102 1.62 5.06 -1.11
N GLU A 103 0.87 5.31 -0.03
CA GLU A 103 0.65 6.65 0.50
C GLU A 103 0.13 7.63 -0.58
N ALA A 104 -0.68 7.16 -1.51
CA ALA A 104 -1.33 8.03 -2.48
C ALA A 104 -2.46 8.80 -1.81
N LYS A 105 -2.48 10.13 -1.94
CA LYS A 105 -3.56 10.99 -1.46
C LYS A 105 -4.37 11.48 -2.66
N LEU A 106 -5.63 11.08 -2.73
CA LEU A 106 -6.56 11.51 -3.77
C LEU A 106 -7.08 12.91 -3.42
N ASN A 107 -6.26 13.92 -3.72
CA ASN A 107 -6.56 15.34 -3.56
C ASN A 107 -6.84 16.00 -4.92
N ALA A 108 -7.21 17.29 -4.92
CA ALA A 108 -7.52 18.01 -6.16
C ALA A 108 -6.37 18.02 -7.19
N GLY A 109 -5.11 18.12 -6.75
CA GLY A 109 -3.96 18.07 -7.65
C GLY A 109 -3.73 16.67 -8.25
N PHE A 110 -4.12 15.61 -7.55
CA PHE A 110 -4.09 14.25 -8.09
C PHE A 110 -5.25 13.99 -9.05
N HIS A 111 -6.46 14.49 -8.76
CA HIS A 111 -7.57 14.47 -9.71
C HIS A 111 -7.21 15.18 -11.02
N GLN A 112 -6.63 16.38 -10.94
CA GLN A 112 -6.17 17.12 -12.12
C GLN A 112 -5.11 16.33 -12.93
N TYR A 113 -4.23 15.59 -12.26
CA TYR A 113 -3.29 14.70 -12.93
C TYR A 113 -4.01 13.55 -13.66
N LEU A 114 -5.03 12.95 -13.03
CA LEU A 114 -5.81 11.87 -13.62
C LEU A 114 -6.64 12.33 -14.82
N ASP A 115 -7.26 13.51 -14.75
CA ASP A 115 -8.06 14.10 -15.84
C ASP A 115 -7.25 14.27 -17.14
N GLY A 116 -5.93 14.53 -17.00
CA GLY A 116 -5.00 14.64 -18.12
C GLY A 116 -4.41 13.31 -18.59
N SER A 117 -4.76 12.19 -17.96
CA SER A 117 -4.21 10.87 -18.22
C SER A 117 -5.26 9.92 -18.82
N SER A 118 -4.82 8.89 -19.53
CA SER A 118 -5.67 7.78 -19.96
C SER A 118 -5.57 6.57 -19.01
N LEU A 119 -5.25 6.81 -17.74
CA LEU A 119 -5.01 5.77 -16.75
C LEU A 119 -6.29 5.45 -15.99
N HIS A 120 -6.51 4.17 -15.77
CA HIS A 120 -7.57 3.65 -14.93
C HIS A 120 -7.12 3.60 -13.47
N LEU A 121 -7.96 4.11 -12.58
CA LEU A 121 -7.71 4.22 -11.16
C LEU A 121 -8.39 3.09 -10.39
N VAL A 122 -7.62 2.42 -9.54
CA VAL A 122 -8.16 1.60 -8.45
C VAL A 122 -7.52 2.01 -7.14
N MET A 123 -8.31 2.33 -6.13
CA MET A 123 -7.80 2.77 -4.83
C MET A 123 -8.41 1.98 -3.68
N ALA A 124 -7.58 1.46 -2.79
CA ALA A 124 -8.00 0.98 -1.47
C ALA A 124 -7.67 2.06 -0.43
N LYS A 125 -8.73 2.71 0.08
CA LYS A 125 -8.60 3.73 1.12
C LYS A 125 -8.00 3.10 2.38
N ALA A 126 -7.09 3.79 3.05
CA ALA A 126 -6.61 3.44 4.38
C ALA A 126 -7.26 4.35 5.43
N PHE A 127 -7.28 5.66 5.17
CA PHE A 127 -7.95 6.65 6.00
C PHE A 127 -8.24 7.91 5.15
N SER A 128 -8.99 8.85 5.70
CA SER A 128 -9.26 10.15 5.07
C SER A 128 -8.59 11.28 5.84
N LEU A 129 -7.88 12.18 5.16
CA LEU A 129 -7.27 13.38 5.74
C LEU A 129 -7.79 14.62 5.03
N LEU A 130 -8.42 15.55 5.76
CA LEU A 130 -9.06 16.75 5.20
C LEU A 130 -10.04 16.41 4.05
N LYS A 131 -10.84 15.34 4.23
CA LYS A 131 -11.76 14.76 3.23
C LYS A 131 -11.10 14.15 2.00
N SER A 132 -9.76 14.16 1.88
CA SER A 132 -9.06 13.43 0.82
C SER A 132 -8.71 12.01 1.29
N PRO A 133 -9.15 10.96 0.57
CA PRO A 133 -8.71 9.59 0.81
C PRO A 133 -7.18 9.47 0.69
N VAL A 134 -6.59 8.69 1.59
CA VAL A 134 -5.18 8.28 1.56
C VAL A 134 -5.12 6.77 1.63
N GLY A 135 -4.27 6.13 0.83
CA GLY A 135 -4.12 4.68 0.85
C GLY A 135 -3.15 4.15 -0.18
N VAL A 136 -3.42 2.95 -0.68
CA VAL A 136 -2.72 2.37 -1.81
C VAL A 136 -3.58 2.50 -3.06
N MET A 137 -2.91 2.69 -4.19
CA MET A 137 -3.52 3.02 -5.45
C MET A 137 -2.83 2.28 -6.59
N ASN A 138 -3.61 1.65 -7.45
CA ASN A 138 -3.12 1.17 -8.74
C ASN A 138 -3.56 2.14 -9.83
N LEU A 139 -2.61 2.52 -10.68
CA LEU A 139 -2.87 3.21 -11.93
C LEU A 139 -2.48 2.28 -13.08
N ALA A 140 -3.37 2.04 -14.02
CA ALA A 140 -3.12 1.07 -15.09
C ALA A 140 -3.59 1.60 -16.45
N THR A 141 -2.96 1.15 -17.52
CA THR A 141 -3.42 1.47 -18.89
C THR A 141 -4.71 0.75 -19.26
N GLN A 142 -5.18 -0.19 -18.44
CA GLN A 142 -6.40 -0.98 -18.64
C GLN A 142 -7.16 -1.15 -17.33
N GLN A 143 -8.49 -1.17 -17.41
CA GLN A 143 -9.38 -1.37 -16.27
C GLN A 143 -9.14 -2.74 -15.61
N ALA A 144 -9.09 -2.76 -14.27
CA ALA A 144 -9.08 -4.03 -13.54
C ALA A 144 -10.44 -4.72 -13.68
N ARG A 145 -10.46 -6.05 -13.78
CA ARG A 145 -11.71 -6.83 -13.78
C ARG A 145 -12.40 -6.77 -12.42
N ASP A 146 -11.63 -6.93 -11.36
CA ASP A 146 -12.11 -6.89 -9.99
C ASP A 146 -11.03 -6.35 -9.05
N ALA A 147 -11.48 -5.76 -7.94
CA ALA A 147 -10.61 -5.22 -6.91
C ALA A 147 -11.25 -5.33 -5.52
N CYS A 148 -10.42 -5.57 -4.50
CA CYS A 148 -10.83 -5.60 -3.10
C CYS A 148 -9.84 -4.83 -2.21
N ALA A 149 -10.39 -4.11 -1.24
CA ALA A 149 -9.63 -3.41 -0.21
C ALA A 149 -9.58 -4.22 1.10
N TYR A 150 -8.45 -4.13 1.79
CA TYR A 150 -8.24 -4.69 3.12
C TYR A 150 -7.51 -3.69 3.99
N HIS A 151 -7.82 -3.69 5.29
CA HIS A 151 -7.16 -2.84 6.29
C HIS A 151 -6.32 -3.66 7.26
N ALA A 152 -5.28 -3.02 7.78
CA ALA A 152 -4.57 -3.45 8.96
C ALA A 152 -4.29 -2.23 9.84
N VAL A 153 -4.80 -2.22 11.07
CA VAL A 153 -4.66 -1.09 12.00
C VAL A 153 -3.31 -1.17 12.72
N GLU A 154 -2.55 -0.08 12.67
CA GLU A 154 -1.29 0.05 13.39
C GLU A 154 -1.49 -0.06 14.92
N PRO A 155 -0.71 -0.89 15.63
CA PRO A 155 -0.85 -1.05 17.08
C PRO A 155 -0.76 0.25 17.90
N TRP A 156 0.18 1.14 17.55
CA TRP A 156 0.50 2.32 18.37
C TRP A 156 -0.18 3.59 17.88
N ILE A 157 0.00 3.92 16.60
CA ILE A 157 -0.53 5.15 16.00
C ILE A 157 -1.96 5.00 15.47
N ARG A 158 -2.52 3.78 15.52
CA ARG A 158 -3.92 3.44 15.23
C ARG A 158 -4.44 3.80 13.83
N PHE A 159 -3.67 4.50 13.00
CA PHE A 159 -3.99 4.70 11.59
C PHE A 159 -3.92 3.38 10.85
N ALA A 160 -4.91 3.14 9.99
CA ALA A 160 -4.91 1.95 9.16
C ALA A 160 -3.87 2.07 8.05
N LYS A 161 -3.32 0.92 7.69
CA LYS A 161 -2.65 0.65 6.43
C LYS A 161 -3.61 -0.12 5.55
N SER A 162 -3.51 0.06 4.23
CA SER A 162 -4.35 -0.67 3.28
C SER A 162 -3.57 -1.62 2.39
N THR A 163 -4.28 -2.64 1.92
CA THR A 163 -3.85 -3.55 0.87
C THR A 163 -4.91 -3.53 -0.22
N LEU A 164 -4.47 -3.41 -1.47
CA LEU A 164 -5.32 -3.52 -2.64
C LEU A 164 -4.97 -4.81 -3.36
N ILE A 165 -5.98 -5.66 -3.55
CA ILE A 165 -5.87 -6.87 -4.35
C ILE A 165 -6.76 -6.69 -5.56
N SER A 166 -6.17 -6.68 -6.75
CA SER A 166 -6.88 -6.51 -8.01
C SER A 166 -6.49 -7.55 -9.03
N ARG A 167 -7.34 -7.72 -10.04
CA ARG A 167 -7.16 -8.72 -11.09
C ARG A 167 -7.28 -8.10 -12.46
N TYR A 168 -6.32 -8.40 -13.33
CA TYR A 168 -6.26 -7.87 -14.69
C TYR A 168 -6.29 -9.02 -15.70
N PRO A 169 -7.12 -8.95 -16.75
CA PRO A 169 -7.07 -9.90 -17.86
C PRO A 169 -5.70 -9.83 -18.56
N LEU A 170 -5.25 -10.97 -19.10
CA LEU A 170 -4.04 -11.08 -19.91
C LEU A 170 -4.39 -11.63 -21.30
N SER A 171 -3.57 -11.30 -22.29
CA SER A 171 -3.77 -11.65 -23.71
C SER A 171 -3.72 -13.16 -23.96
N ASN A 172 -3.07 -13.92 -23.08
CA ASN A 172 -3.03 -15.39 -23.14
C ASN A 172 -4.24 -16.06 -22.44
N GLY A 173 -5.28 -15.30 -22.09
CA GLY A 173 -6.49 -15.79 -21.42
C GLY A 173 -6.33 -16.02 -19.90
N GLN A 174 -5.13 -15.86 -19.34
CA GLN A 174 -4.96 -15.88 -17.89
C GLN A 174 -5.44 -14.58 -17.24
N THR A 175 -5.49 -14.58 -15.91
CA THR A 175 -5.70 -13.38 -15.11
C THR A 175 -4.48 -13.15 -14.26
N LEU A 176 -3.94 -11.93 -14.26
CA LEU A 176 -2.90 -11.49 -13.34
C LEU A 176 -3.53 -11.07 -12.01
N LEU A 177 -3.08 -11.65 -10.91
CA LEU A 177 -3.35 -11.13 -9.56
C LEU A 177 -2.29 -10.10 -9.19
N VAL A 178 -2.71 -8.89 -8.84
CA VAL A 178 -1.85 -7.82 -8.35
C VAL A 178 -2.17 -7.55 -6.90
N VAL A 179 -1.15 -7.55 -6.05
CA VAL A 179 -1.24 -7.14 -4.65
C VAL A 179 -0.38 -5.91 -4.46
N ASN A 180 -1.01 -4.78 -4.17
CA ASN A 180 -0.36 -3.54 -3.75
C ASN A 180 -0.52 -3.41 -2.23
N LEU A 181 0.59 -3.53 -1.51
CA LEU A 181 0.62 -3.54 -0.05
C LEU A 181 1.34 -2.31 0.49
N HIS A 182 0.71 -1.66 1.47
CA HIS A 182 1.42 -0.86 2.45
C HIS A 182 1.42 -1.61 3.78
N GLY A 183 2.58 -2.13 4.17
CA GLY A 183 2.78 -2.96 5.35
C GLY A 183 2.72 -2.15 6.65
N ILE A 184 2.33 -2.80 7.74
CA ILE A 184 2.40 -2.23 9.08
C ILE A 184 3.85 -1.81 9.41
N ASN A 185 4.02 -0.55 9.81
CA ASN A 185 5.29 0.04 10.18
C ASN A 185 5.62 -0.21 11.65
N PHE A 186 4.75 0.11 12.60
CA PHE A 186 5.07 0.08 14.04
C PHE A 186 4.47 -1.15 14.72
N ASP A 187 5.19 -2.27 14.71
CA ASP A 187 4.78 -3.47 15.43
C ASP A 187 6.01 -4.20 15.95
N TRP A 188 6.24 -4.09 17.26
CA TRP A 188 7.42 -4.66 17.90
C TRP A 188 7.40 -6.19 17.91
N GLN A 189 6.23 -6.80 18.12
CA GLN A 189 6.07 -8.26 18.25
C GLN A 189 5.69 -8.94 16.91
N LEU A 190 5.52 -8.17 15.84
CA LEU A 190 5.11 -8.63 14.50
C LEU A 190 3.75 -9.33 14.46
N LYS A 191 2.90 -9.19 15.48
CA LYS A 191 1.58 -9.84 15.54
C LYS A 191 0.63 -9.29 14.48
N SER A 192 0.44 -7.98 14.47
CA SER A 192 -0.43 -7.31 13.50
C SER A 192 0.18 -7.37 12.10
N TYR A 193 1.51 -7.24 12.00
CA TYR A 193 2.24 -7.43 10.75
C TYR A 193 1.95 -8.80 10.12
N ARG A 194 2.12 -9.89 10.87
CA ARG A 194 1.85 -11.25 10.37
C ARG A 194 0.38 -11.47 10.04
N ALA A 195 -0.54 -10.92 10.83
CA ALA A 195 -1.98 -11.04 10.58
C ALA A 195 -2.39 -10.35 9.26
N GLN A 196 -1.81 -9.19 8.95
CA GLN A 196 -2.00 -8.52 7.65
C GLN A 196 -1.58 -9.44 6.49
N TRP A 197 -0.39 -10.02 6.60
CA TRP A 197 0.16 -10.92 5.58
C TRP A 197 -0.64 -12.22 5.40
N GLN A 198 -1.21 -12.78 6.45
CA GLN A 198 -2.03 -14.00 6.35
C GLN A 198 -3.23 -13.83 5.42
N GLN A 199 -3.85 -12.65 5.39
CA GLN A 199 -4.96 -12.36 4.45
C GLN A 199 -4.47 -12.42 2.99
N ILE A 200 -3.29 -11.88 2.72
CA ILE A 200 -2.66 -11.88 1.38
C ILE A 200 -2.31 -13.30 0.94
N VAL A 201 -1.71 -14.08 1.83
CA VAL A 201 -1.33 -15.49 1.59
C VAL A 201 -2.55 -16.31 1.13
N GLN A 202 -3.70 -16.14 1.78
CA GLN A 202 -4.93 -16.85 1.39
C GLN A 202 -5.36 -16.50 -0.03
N LYS A 203 -5.33 -15.21 -0.41
CA LYS A 203 -5.74 -14.78 -1.75
C LYS A 203 -4.78 -15.24 -2.84
N ILE A 204 -3.48 -15.27 -2.57
CA ILE A 204 -2.46 -15.78 -3.51
C ILE A 204 -2.60 -17.30 -3.69
N ASN A 205 -2.88 -18.05 -2.62
CA ASN A 205 -3.07 -19.52 -2.71
C ASN A 205 -4.31 -19.92 -3.52
N LEU A 206 -5.38 -19.12 -3.47
CA LEU A 206 -6.60 -19.38 -4.25
C LEU A 206 -6.45 -19.01 -5.73
N HIS A 207 -5.37 -18.31 -6.11
CA HIS A 207 -5.16 -17.83 -7.47
C HIS A 207 -4.20 -18.73 -8.24
N GLN A 208 -4.63 -19.21 -9.42
CA GLN A 208 -3.85 -20.11 -10.27
C GLN A 208 -2.95 -19.40 -11.28
N GLY A 209 -3.23 -18.14 -11.61
CA GLY A 209 -2.51 -17.39 -12.63
C GLY A 209 -1.22 -16.72 -12.13
N PRO A 210 -0.62 -15.90 -13.01
CA PRO A 210 0.50 -15.04 -12.65
C PRO A 210 0.17 -14.12 -11.47
N VAL A 211 1.19 -13.82 -10.66
CA VAL A 211 1.06 -12.94 -9.50
C VAL A 211 2.15 -11.89 -9.55
N ILE A 212 1.77 -10.65 -9.26
CA ILE A 212 2.66 -9.56 -8.87
C ILE A 212 2.26 -9.10 -7.47
N LEU A 213 3.23 -9.05 -6.56
CA LEU A 213 3.08 -8.58 -5.20
C LEU A 213 4.13 -7.49 -4.97
N GLY A 214 3.71 -6.25 -4.76
CA GLY A 214 4.65 -5.15 -4.57
C GLY A 214 4.12 -4.07 -3.63
N GLY A 215 5.05 -3.23 -3.18
CA GLY A 215 4.78 -2.06 -2.37
C GLY A 215 5.79 -1.87 -1.25
N ASP A 216 5.45 -0.97 -0.33
CA ASP A 216 6.22 -0.70 0.89
C ASP A 216 5.86 -1.72 1.96
N PHE A 217 6.73 -2.69 2.20
CA PHE A 217 6.51 -3.76 3.17
C PHE A 217 7.00 -3.38 4.57
N ASN A 218 7.56 -2.17 4.76
CA ASN A 218 8.14 -1.71 6.02
C ASN A 218 9.12 -2.72 6.64
N THR A 219 9.98 -3.32 5.83
CA THR A 219 10.89 -4.42 6.16
C THR A 219 12.19 -3.98 6.86
N TRP A 220 12.17 -2.87 7.60
CA TRP A 220 13.32 -2.24 8.27
C TRP A 220 14.04 -3.08 9.35
N ARG A 221 13.67 -4.35 9.56
CA ARG A 221 14.27 -5.26 10.56
C ARG A 221 14.42 -6.66 9.99
N GLY A 222 15.52 -7.34 10.33
CA GLY A 222 15.79 -8.70 9.86
C GLY A 222 14.68 -9.73 10.13
N GLN A 223 13.97 -9.63 11.25
CA GLN A 223 12.82 -10.51 11.52
C GLN A 223 11.64 -10.31 10.54
N ARG A 224 11.47 -9.10 10.00
CA ARG A 224 10.47 -8.82 8.96
C ARG A 224 10.92 -9.42 7.65
N MET A 225 12.16 -9.16 7.25
CA MET A 225 12.76 -9.76 6.06
C MET A 225 12.66 -11.29 6.06
N ALA A 226 13.11 -11.95 7.13
CA ALA A 226 13.05 -13.41 7.26
C ALA A 226 11.62 -13.95 7.14
N TYR A 227 10.63 -13.21 7.67
CA TYR A 227 9.22 -13.60 7.52
C TYR A 227 8.74 -13.46 6.06
N ILE A 228 9.10 -12.37 5.37
CA ILE A 228 8.76 -12.17 3.96
C ILE A 228 9.43 -13.23 3.08
N GLU A 229 10.71 -13.54 3.31
CA GLU A 229 11.44 -14.59 2.60
C GLU A 229 10.78 -15.96 2.77
N GLN A 230 10.37 -16.30 4.00
CA GLN A 230 9.65 -17.54 4.29
C GLN A 230 8.30 -17.60 3.55
N LEU A 231 7.55 -16.48 3.51
CA LEU A 231 6.28 -16.40 2.78
C LEU A 231 6.50 -16.50 1.27
N ALA A 232 7.49 -15.79 0.74
CA ALA A 232 7.83 -15.82 -0.68
C ALA A 232 8.17 -17.25 -1.13
N HIS A 233 9.01 -17.95 -0.36
CA HIS A 233 9.32 -19.35 -0.61
C HIS A 233 8.08 -20.24 -0.61
N ARG A 234 7.23 -20.13 0.44
CA ARG A 234 5.98 -20.92 0.54
C ARG A 234 5.03 -20.67 -0.63
N LEU A 235 4.93 -19.42 -1.09
CA LEU A 235 4.05 -19.00 -2.17
C LEU A 235 4.66 -19.17 -3.56
N ARG A 236 5.90 -19.66 -3.65
CA ARG A 236 6.70 -19.77 -4.88
C ARG A 236 6.84 -18.43 -5.61
N LEU A 237 6.92 -17.35 -4.84
CA LEU A 237 7.22 -16.01 -5.33
C LEU A 237 8.74 -15.84 -5.42
N LYS A 238 9.19 -15.13 -6.45
CA LYS A 238 10.57 -14.70 -6.63
C LYS A 238 10.62 -13.19 -6.39
N GLU A 239 11.62 -12.70 -5.66
CA GLU A 239 11.89 -11.26 -5.64
C GLU A 239 12.47 -10.84 -6.99
N ALA A 240 12.12 -9.64 -7.45
CA ALA A 240 12.78 -9.03 -8.59
C ALA A 240 14.27 -8.82 -8.28
N VAL A 241 15.13 -9.15 -9.25
CA VAL A 241 16.58 -8.93 -9.16
C VAL A 241 16.89 -7.64 -9.89
N TYR A 242 17.39 -6.64 -9.16
CA TYR A 242 17.61 -5.30 -9.67
C TYR A 242 19.01 -5.14 -10.26
N GLU A 243 19.11 -4.68 -11.50
CA GLU A 243 20.39 -4.29 -12.14
C GLU A 243 21.01 -3.09 -11.44
N VAL A 244 20.16 -2.14 -11.06
CA VAL A 244 20.48 -1.00 -10.23
C VAL A 244 19.54 -1.00 -9.03
N ASP A 245 20.07 -1.12 -7.81
CA ASP A 245 19.26 -1.10 -6.58
C ASP A 245 19.51 0.19 -5.80
N LYS A 246 18.66 1.21 -6.03
CA LYS A 246 18.63 2.43 -5.22
C LYS A 246 17.48 2.45 -4.21
N ARG A 247 16.86 1.32 -3.87
CA ARG A 247 15.73 1.31 -2.93
C ARG A 247 16.11 1.98 -1.61
N HIS A 248 15.16 2.70 -1.02
CA HIS A 248 15.38 3.31 0.28
C HIS A 248 15.58 2.20 1.34
N ARG A 249 16.58 2.39 2.21
CA ARG A 249 16.97 1.41 3.21
C ARG A 249 17.00 2.02 4.60
N VAL A 250 16.44 1.28 5.56
CA VAL A 250 16.48 1.62 6.98
C VAL A 250 17.18 0.49 7.72
N PHE A 251 18.22 0.82 8.49
CA PHE A 251 19.11 -0.16 9.13
C PHE A 251 19.67 -1.21 8.15
N GLY A 252 19.91 -0.82 6.90
CA GLY A 252 20.44 -1.68 5.83
C GLY A 252 19.39 -2.49 5.06
N TYR A 253 18.14 -2.54 5.54
CA TYR A 253 17.06 -3.31 4.92
C TYR A 253 16.22 -2.45 3.96
N PRO A 254 15.91 -2.94 2.75
CA PRO A 254 15.01 -2.24 1.84
C PRO A 254 13.58 -2.26 2.41
N LEU A 255 12.81 -1.20 2.18
CA LEU A 255 11.40 -1.14 2.59
C LEU A 255 10.46 -1.60 1.47
N ASP A 256 10.79 -1.19 0.25
CA ASP A 256 10.00 -1.46 -0.94
C ASP A 256 10.45 -2.76 -1.61
N HIS A 257 9.47 -3.53 -2.07
CA HIS A 257 9.72 -4.80 -2.73
C HIS A 257 8.80 -5.03 -3.91
N LEU A 258 9.28 -5.88 -4.82
CA LEU A 258 8.51 -6.41 -5.94
C LEU A 258 8.79 -7.91 -6.06
N TYR A 259 7.76 -8.70 -5.85
CA TYR A 259 7.76 -10.16 -5.96
C TYR A 259 6.84 -10.60 -7.09
N TYR A 260 7.16 -11.71 -7.75
CA TYR A 260 6.40 -12.23 -8.87
C TYR A 260 6.37 -13.75 -8.91
N ARG A 261 5.35 -14.31 -9.57
CA ARG A 261 5.19 -15.74 -9.89
C ARG A 261 4.49 -15.89 -11.23
N GLY A 262 4.83 -16.93 -11.99
CA GLY A 262 4.17 -17.21 -13.27
C GLY A 262 4.54 -16.27 -14.43
N LEU A 263 5.53 -15.40 -14.21
CA LEU A 263 6.09 -14.48 -15.22
C LEU A 263 7.59 -14.73 -15.37
N SER A 264 8.16 -14.29 -16.49
CA SER A 264 9.61 -14.14 -16.66
C SER A 264 9.98 -12.69 -16.37
N LEU A 265 10.98 -12.47 -15.53
CA LEU A 265 11.52 -11.12 -15.30
C LEU A 265 12.56 -10.85 -16.39
N GLU A 266 12.39 -9.78 -17.13
CA GLU A 266 13.30 -9.37 -18.21
C GLU A 266 14.31 -8.32 -17.71
N ALA A 267 13.83 -7.35 -16.93
CA ALA A 267 14.66 -6.30 -16.33
C ALA A 267 14.01 -5.76 -15.05
N ALA A 268 14.82 -5.30 -14.09
CA ALA A 268 14.33 -4.51 -12.96
C ALA A 268 15.39 -3.51 -12.50
N GLU A 269 14.93 -2.35 -12.06
CA GLU A 269 15.76 -1.32 -11.47
C GLU A 269 15.00 -0.57 -10.37
N SER A 270 15.76 0.07 -9.48
CA SER A 270 15.28 1.13 -8.62
C SER A 270 16.19 2.33 -8.83
N PHE A 271 15.59 3.50 -9.05
CA PHE A 271 16.28 4.73 -9.39
C PHE A 271 15.93 5.85 -8.40
N THR A 272 16.81 6.84 -8.28
CA THR A 272 16.65 7.92 -7.32
C THR A 272 15.55 8.89 -7.74
N SER A 273 14.68 9.28 -6.80
CA SER A 273 13.72 10.36 -6.95
C SER A 273 13.88 11.35 -5.80
N GLN A 274 13.75 12.65 -6.09
CA GLN A 274 13.66 13.70 -5.05
C GLN A 274 12.21 14.02 -4.70
N ALA A 275 11.24 13.42 -5.40
CA ALA A 275 9.82 13.66 -5.25
C ALA A 275 9.14 12.78 -4.18
N SER A 276 9.90 11.91 -3.53
CA SER A 276 9.47 11.12 -2.37
C SER A 276 10.66 10.90 -1.41
N ASP A 277 10.41 10.39 -0.20
CA ASP A 277 11.42 9.80 0.67
C ASP A 277 11.75 8.34 0.30
N HIS A 278 10.98 7.75 -0.61
CA HIS A 278 11.23 6.46 -1.23
C HIS A 278 11.65 6.60 -2.69
N ASN A 279 12.46 5.66 -3.15
CA ASN A 279 12.89 5.56 -4.54
C ASN A 279 11.98 4.58 -5.31
N PRO A 280 11.50 4.94 -6.51
CA PRO A 280 10.69 4.04 -7.32
C PRO A 280 11.42 2.75 -7.66
N ILE A 281 10.63 1.70 -7.85
CA ILE A 281 11.02 0.46 -8.53
C ILE A 281 10.33 0.42 -9.89
N TRP A 282 11.03 -0.06 -10.90
CA TRP A 282 10.46 -0.43 -12.20
C TRP A 282 10.93 -1.83 -12.58
N ALA A 283 10.04 -2.62 -13.18
CA ALA A 283 10.40 -3.92 -13.74
C ALA A 283 9.61 -4.23 -15.01
N GLU A 284 10.25 -4.95 -15.94
CA GLU A 284 9.61 -5.53 -17.10
C GLU A 284 9.47 -7.05 -16.92
N PHE A 285 8.26 -7.52 -17.18
CA PHE A 285 7.93 -8.93 -17.18
C PHE A 285 7.43 -9.38 -18.56
N ARG A 286 7.65 -10.66 -18.84
CA ARG A 286 7.06 -11.36 -19.98
C ARG A 286 6.16 -12.49 -19.51
N LEU A 287 5.02 -12.65 -20.18
CA LEU A 287 4.16 -13.80 -20.01
C LEU A 287 4.93 -15.06 -20.38
N ARG A 288 4.80 -16.10 -19.57
CA ARG A 288 5.33 -17.42 -19.92
C ARG A 288 4.40 -18.08 -20.94
N PRO A 289 4.94 -18.88 -21.86
CA PRO A 289 4.12 -19.78 -22.67
C PRO A 289 3.26 -20.65 -21.75
N LEU A 290 1.99 -20.85 -22.11
CA LEU A 290 1.17 -21.85 -21.45
C LEU A 290 1.81 -23.21 -21.73
N MET A 291 2.21 -23.93 -20.67
CA MET A 291 2.59 -25.34 -20.84
C MET A 291 1.28 -26.12 -21.00
N HIS A 292 1.09 -26.66 -22.20
CA HIS A 292 0.02 -27.61 -22.52
C HIS A 292 0.33 -28.99 -21.95
#